data_AF-A0A3D3Q8X2-F1
#
_entry.id   AF-A0A3D3Q8X2-F1
#
_cell.length_a   1.000
_cell.length_b   1.000
_cell.length_c   1.000
_cell.angle_alpha   90.00
_cell.angle_beta   90.00
_cell.angle_gamma   90.00
#
_symmetry.space_group_name_H-M   'P 1'
#
loop_
_entity.id
_entity.type
_entity.pdbx_description
1 polymer ?
#
loop_
_entity_poly.entity_id
_entity_poly.type
_entity_poly.pdbx_seq_one_letter_code
_entity_poly.pdbx_strand_id
1 'polypeptide(L)'
;EVYNHPGSPFVAGFVGSANIIEGQVLGGRLHFGDRSMPGARHLADGITAHAFVRPHDVRLVAEPGELSLPAVIERRTNLGWES
;
A
#
# COMPACT_ATOMS: atom_id res chain seq x y z
N GLU A 1 2.66 18.27 -2.84
CA GLU A 1 2.16 18.22 -1.45
C GLU A 1 0.97 17.28 -1.28
N VAL A 2 -0.21 17.58 -1.86
CA VAL A 2 -1.43 16.76 -1.74
C VAL A 2 -1.26 15.30 -2.17
N TYR A 3 -0.38 15.04 -3.13
CA TYR A 3 -0.06 13.70 -3.62
C TYR A 3 0.67 12.82 -2.58
N ASN A 4 1.64 13.42 -1.87
CA ASN A 4 2.50 12.74 -0.90
C ASN A 4 1.90 12.74 0.51
N HIS A 5 1.10 13.75 0.85
CA HIS A 5 0.40 13.87 2.13
C HIS A 5 -1.07 14.23 1.90
N PRO A 6 -1.92 13.26 1.52
CA PRO A 6 -3.32 13.51 1.28
C PRO A 6 -4.04 13.82 2.60
N GLY A 7 -4.84 14.88 2.63
CA GLY A 7 -5.60 15.28 3.82
C GLY A 7 -6.80 14.38 4.14
N SER A 8 -7.11 13.38 3.30
CA SER A 8 -8.16 12.38 3.57
C SER A 8 -8.00 11.13 2.71
N PRO A 9 -8.61 9.99 3.08
CA PRO A 9 -8.68 8.78 2.25
C PRO A 9 -9.28 9.02 0.86
N PHE A 10 -10.28 9.90 0.75
CA PHE A 10 -10.86 10.31 -0.52
C PHE A 10 -9.81 11.00 -1.41
N VAL A 11 -9.04 11.94 -0.86
CA VAL A 11 -7.96 12.62 -1.59
C VAL A 11 -6.82 11.65 -1.93
N ALA A 12 -6.53 10.69 -1.05
CA ALA A 12 -5.57 9.63 -1.31
C ALA A 12 -5.98 8.78 -2.52
N GLY A 13 -7.26 8.42 -2.64
CA GLY A 13 -7.79 7.68 -3.79
C GLY A 13 -8.03 8.51 -5.07
N PHE A 14 -8.19 9.83 -4.96
CA PHE A 14 -8.57 10.71 -6.08
C PHE A 14 -7.39 11.39 -6.77
N VAL A 15 -6.35 11.78 -6.03
CA VAL A 15 -5.18 12.47 -6.59
C VAL A 15 -4.13 11.44 -6.98
N GLY A 16 -4.25 10.97 -8.24
CA GLY A 16 -3.37 9.98 -8.86
C GLY A 16 -3.60 8.54 -8.38
N SER A 17 -2.99 7.58 -9.06
CA SER A 17 -3.22 6.15 -8.78
C SER A 17 -2.72 5.76 -7.37
N ALA A 18 -3.52 4.96 -6.66
CA ALA A 18 -3.13 4.24 -5.44
C ALA A 18 -3.68 2.82 -5.50
N ASN A 19 -2.94 1.89 -4.94
CA ASN A 19 -3.45 0.58 -4.55
C ASN A 19 -4.05 0.71 -3.15
N ILE A 20 -5.22 0.12 -2.93
CA ILE A 20 -5.89 0.10 -1.62
C ILE A 20 -5.85 -1.33 -1.10
N ILE A 21 -5.29 -1.50 0.10
CA ILE A 21 -5.23 -2.77 0.81
C ILE A 21 -6.16 -2.66 2.02
N GLU A 22 -7.19 -3.49 2.08
CA GLU A 22 -8.06 -3.61 3.24
C GLU A 22 -7.51 -4.64 4.23
N GLY A 23 -7.58 -4.33 5.52
CA GLY A 23 -7.14 -5.24 6.57
C GLY A 23 -7.71 -4.91 7.94
N GLN A 24 -7.46 -5.80 8.91
CA GLN A 24 -7.85 -5.66 10.30
C GLN A 24 -6.71 -5.08 11.14
N VAL A 25 -7.00 -4.14 12.02
CA VAL A 25 -6.00 -3.58 12.94
C VAL A 25 -5.86 -4.49 14.16
N LEU A 26 -4.64 -4.96 14.43
CA LEU A 26 -4.33 -5.72 15.64
C LEU A 26 -2.87 -5.46 16.06
N GLY A 27 -2.66 -5.06 17.31
CA GLY A 27 -1.33 -4.75 17.84
C GLY A 27 -0.65 -3.58 17.13
N GLY A 28 -1.43 -2.60 16.66
CA GLY A 28 -0.92 -1.44 15.93
C GLY A 28 -0.36 -1.75 14.53
N ARG A 29 -0.73 -2.89 13.95
CA ARG A 29 -0.41 -3.32 12.59
C ARG A 29 -1.68 -3.56 11.80
N LEU A 30 -1.63 -3.34 10.49
CA LEU A 30 -2.72 -3.73 9.58
C LEU A 30 -2.47 -5.16 9.09
N HIS A 31 -3.36 -6.08 9.39
CA HIS A 31 -3.30 -7.48 8.99
C HIS A 31 -4.19 -7.73 7.78
N PHE A 32 -3.64 -8.36 6.74
CA PHE A 32 -4.34 -8.69 5.50
C PHE A 32 -3.84 -10.06 5.01
N GLY A 33 -4.76 -11.02 4.87
CA GLY A 33 -4.37 -12.43 4.68
C GLY A 33 -3.40 -12.89 5.79
N ASP A 34 -2.31 -13.56 5.40
CA ASP A 34 -1.29 -14.08 6.32
C ASP A 34 -0.15 -13.07 6.58
N ARG A 35 -0.41 -11.78 6.35
CA ARG A 35 0.62 -10.73 6.34
C ARG A 35 0.19 -9.55 7.20
N SER A 36 1.17 -8.78 7.67
CA SER A 36 0.89 -7.54 8.40
C SER A 36 1.86 -6.43 8.07
N MET A 37 1.35 -5.21 7.98
CA MET A 37 2.14 -3.99 7.76
C MET A 37 2.15 -3.12 9.02
N PRO A 38 3.29 -2.50 9.35
CA PRO A 38 3.35 -1.50 10.40
C PRO A 38 2.63 -0.22 9.98
N GLY A 39 2.35 0.66 10.94
CA GLY A 39 1.80 2.00 10.68
C GLY A 39 0.39 2.23 11.22
N ALA A 40 -0.26 1.20 11.77
CA ALA A 40 -1.62 1.31 12.32
C ALA A 40 -1.68 1.57 13.83
N ARG A 41 -0.57 1.95 14.49
CA ARG A 41 -0.53 2.21 15.95
C ARG A 41 -1.46 3.34 16.42
N HIS A 42 -1.88 4.21 15.51
CA HIS A 42 -2.80 5.31 15.77
C HIS A 42 -4.28 4.92 15.64
N LEU A 43 -4.55 3.67 15.23
CA LEU A 43 -5.88 3.12 15.05
C LEU A 43 -6.19 2.15 16.20
N ALA A 44 -7.46 2.00 16.54
CA ALA A 44 -7.90 1.04 17.54
C ALA A 44 -7.84 -0.39 17.00
N ASP A 45 -7.49 -1.34 17.86
CA ASP A 45 -7.55 -2.76 17.51
C ASP A 45 -9.00 -3.23 17.27
N GLY A 46 -9.16 -4.20 16.38
CA GLY A 46 -10.44 -4.81 16.03
C GLY A 46 -11.25 -4.06 14.96
N ILE A 47 -10.72 -2.97 14.40
CA ILE A 47 -11.35 -2.23 13.30
C ILE A 47 -10.80 -2.66 11.94
N THR A 48 -11.64 -2.56 10.91
CA THR A 48 -11.21 -2.59 9.51
C THR A 48 -10.59 -1.24 9.13
N ALA A 49 -9.46 -1.27 8.42
CA ALA A 49 -8.81 -0.07 7.89
C ALA A 49 -8.27 -0.30 6.47
N HIS A 50 -7.99 0.81 5.77
CA HIS A 50 -7.43 0.81 4.42
C HIS A 50 -6.02 1.40 4.42
N ALA A 51 -5.05 0.66 3.89
CA ALA A 51 -3.75 1.18 3.52
C ALA A 51 -3.75 1.65 2.07
N PHE A 52 -3.35 2.90 1.85
CA PHE A 52 -3.18 3.49 0.53
C PHE A 52 -1.70 3.44 0.15
N VAL A 53 -1.37 2.70 -0.92
CA VAL A 53 0.00 2.51 -1.38
C VAL A 53 0.15 3.11 -2.77
N ARG A 54 1.08 4.05 -2.94
CA ARG A 54 1.32 4.63 -4.27
C ARG A 54 2.12 3.66 -5.14
N PRO A 55 1.83 3.54 -6.45
CA PRO A 55 2.58 2.64 -7.33
C PRO A 55 4.09 2.89 -7.32
N HIS A 56 4.54 4.14 -7.19
CA HIS A 56 5.97 4.48 -7.16
C HIS A 56 6.65 4.20 -5.81
N ASP A 57 5.89 3.92 -4.75
CA ASP A 57 6.41 3.45 -3.46
C ASP A 57 6.59 1.92 -3.43
N VAL A 58 6.12 1.23 -4.47
CA VAL A 58 6.29 -0.22 -4.62
C VAL A 58 7.56 -0.50 -5.41
N ARG A 59 8.42 -1.35 -4.85
CA ARG A 59 9.62 -1.85 -5.52
C ARG A 59 9.51 -3.35 -5.74
N LEU A 60 9.83 -3.80 -6.95
CA LEU A 60 10.04 -5.21 -7.24
C LEU A 60 11.49 -5.58 -6.87
N VAL A 61 11.64 -6.61 -6.05
CA VAL A 61 12.93 -7.17 -5.63
C VAL A 61 12.96 -8.65 -5.98
N ALA A 62 14.14 -9.18 -6.34
CA ALA A 62 14.30 -10.60 -6.64
C ALA A 62 14.34 -11.45 -5.37
N GLU A 63 14.97 -10.94 -4.32
CA GLU A 63 15.10 -11.61 -3.03
C GLU A 63 14.08 -11.06 -2.03
N PRO A 64 13.40 -11.92 -1.24
CA PRO A 64 12.44 -11.48 -0.25
C PRO A 64 13.12 -10.70 0.87
N GLY A 65 12.53 -9.57 1.24
CA GLY A 65 12.86 -8.78 2.44
C GLY A 65 11.75 -8.83 3.49
N GLU A 66 12.03 -8.27 4.67
CA GLU A 66 11.11 -8.28 5.83
C GLU A 66 9.72 -7.71 5.53
N LEU A 67 9.63 -6.69 4.66
CA LEU A 67 8.37 -6.04 4.28
C LEU A 67 7.89 -6.43 2.86
N SER A 68 8.48 -7.47 2.28
CA SER A 68 8.11 -7.91 0.92
C SER A 68 6.90 -8.86 0.93
N LEU A 69 6.17 -8.84 -0.17
CA LEU A 69 5.07 -9.76 -0.44
C LEU A 69 5.37 -10.51 -1.74
N PRO A 70 5.13 -11.83 -1.81
CA PRO A 70 5.22 -12.54 -3.07
C PRO A 70 4.17 -11.99 -4.04
N ALA A 71 4.57 -11.76 -5.28
CA ALA A 71 3.72 -11.25 -6.33
C ALA A 71 4.07 -11.92 -7.66
N VAL A 72 3.11 -11.98 -8.57
CA VAL A 72 3.31 -12.47 -9.94
C VAL A 72 3.15 -11.28 -10.88
N ILE A 73 4.10 -11.12 -11.81
CA ILE A 73 3.98 -10.11 -12.86
C ILE A 73 3.07 -10.68 -13.95
N GLU A 74 1.83 -10.19 -14.01
CA GLU A 74 0.90 -10.60 -15.07
C GLU A 74 1.19 -9.90 -16.40
N ARG A 75 1.56 -8.62 -16.36
CA ARG A 75 1.80 -7.82 -17.58
C ARG A 75 2.75 -6.65 -17.31
N ARG A 76 3.60 -6.36 -18.31
CA ARG A 76 4.40 -5.12 -18.39
C ARG A 76 3.99 -4.34 -19.63
N THR A 77 3.67 -3.06 -19.47
CA THR A 77 3.36 -2.14 -20.57
C THR A 77 4.29 -0.94 -20.50
N ASN A 78 4.95 -0.60 -21.61
CA ASN A 78 5.70 0.65 -21.73
C ASN A 78 4.69 1.77 -22.02
N LEU A 79 4.67 2.81 -21.18
CA LEU A 79 3.77 3.95 -21.32
C LEU A 79 4.38 5.11 -22.13
N GLY A 80 5.55 4.91 -22.73
CA GLY A 80 6.20 5.84 -23.65
C GLY A 80 7.03 6.96 -23.01
N TRP A 81 7.40 6.84 -21.74
CA TRP A 81 8.13 7.87 -20.97
C TRP A 81 9.60 7.54 -20.68
N GLU A 82 10.08 6.36 -21.08
CA GLU A 82 11.52 6.05 -21.09
C GLU A 82 12.01 6.17 -22.54
N SER A 83 12.85 7.19 -22.78
CA SER A 83 13.61 7.41 -24.02
C SER A 83 14.75 6.42 -24.18
#